data_AF-A0A2E4PQ77-F1
#
_entry.id   AF-A0A2E4PQ77-F1
#
_cell.length_a   1.000
_cell.length_b   1.000
_cell.length_c   1.000
_cell.angle_alpha   90.00
_cell.angle_beta   90.00
_cell.angle_gamma   90.00
#
_symmetry.space_group_name_H-M   'P 1'
#
loop_
_entity.id
_entity.type
_entity.pdbx_description
1 polymer ?
#
loop_
_entity_poly.entity_id
_entity_poly.type
_entity_poly.pdbx_seq_one_letter_code
_entity_poly.pdbx_strand_id
1 'polypeptide(L)'
;MLDLIQKNKIIIGILVVIIAAFAWFGLSDQQPSSSLLSSESRSDTSVADQEILRVLLDMRSIRLDSSIFENPAFASLRDFGREIIPEPVGRTNPFAPVDRQSPSVNGATDAVQSQ
;
A
#
# COMPACT_ATOMS: atom_id res chain seq x y z
N MET A 1 29.35 55.19 29.83
CA MET A 1 28.66 54.45 28.75
C MET A 1 27.88 55.36 27.78
N LEU A 2 27.65 56.65 28.08
CA LEU A 2 27.01 57.59 27.15
C LEU A 2 27.99 58.27 26.16
N ASP A 3 29.30 58.25 26.43
CA ASP A 3 30.30 58.88 25.53
C ASP A 3 30.49 58.14 24.20
N LEU A 4 30.30 56.82 24.20
CA LEU A 4 30.26 55.98 22.99
C LEU A 4 29.08 56.36 22.09
N ILE A 5 27.98 56.83 22.70
CA ILE A 5 26.75 57.19 21.98
C ILE A 5 26.94 58.51 21.21
N GLN A 6 27.68 59.45 21.77
CA GLN A 6 27.86 60.77 21.19
C GLN A 6 28.98 60.84 20.14
N LYS A 7 30.06 60.04 20.29
CA LYS A 7 31.16 60.03 19.33
C LYS A 7 30.84 59.27 18.04
N ASN A 8 29.96 58.28 18.12
CA ASN A 8 29.70 57.33 17.03
C ASN A 8 28.23 57.36 16.57
N LYS A 9 27.60 58.55 16.59
CA LYS A 9 26.16 58.75 16.29
C LYS A 9 25.74 58.13 14.95
N ILE A 10 26.62 58.18 13.95
CA ILE A 10 26.38 57.57 12.62
C ILE A 10 26.36 56.04 12.70
N ILE A 11 27.32 55.44 13.42
CA ILE A 11 27.42 53.98 13.58
C ILE A 11 26.20 53.45 14.37
N ILE A 12 25.74 54.20 15.37
CA ILE A 12 24.55 53.85 16.14
C ILE A 12 23.28 54.02 15.31
N GLY A 13 23.19 55.07 14.48
CA GLY A 13 22.10 55.21 13.52
C GLY A 13 22.01 54.01 12.57
N ILE A 14 23.14 53.56 12.03
CA ILE A 14 23.22 52.38 11.17
C ILE A 14 22.81 51.11 11.92
N LEU A 15 23.30 50.92 13.16
CA LEU A 15 22.95 49.76 13.98
C LEU A 15 21.42 49.70 14.24
N VAL A 16 20.80 50.83 14.56
CA VAL A 16 19.35 50.92 14.79
C VAL A 16 18.57 50.62 13.51
N VAL A 17 19.03 51.12 12.36
CA VAL A 17 18.39 50.83 11.05
C VAL A 17 18.49 49.34 10.71
N ILE A 18 19.64 48.69 10.98
CA ILE A 18 19.80 47.25 10.75
C ILE A 18 18.86 46.44 11.64
N ILE A 19 18.76 46.79 12.92
CA ILE A 19 17.85 46.11 13.87
C ILE A 19 16.40 46.31 13.45
N ALA A 20 16.01 47.52 13.02
CA ALA A 20 14.67 47.80 12.52
C ALA A 20 14.36 47.02 11.23
N ALA A 21 15.31 46.91 10.30
CA ALA A 21 15.16 46.12 9.08
C ALA A 21 15.02 44.62 9.39
N PHE A 22 15.80 44.10 10.35
CA PHE A 22 15.71 42.70 10.79
C PHE A 22 14.37 42.39 11.47
N ALA A 23 13.89 43.30 12.33
CA ALA A 23 12.60 43.17 12.99
C ALA A 23 11.45 43.26 11.98
N TRP A 24 11.54 44.17 11.00
CA TRP A 24 10.55 44.28 9.92
C TRP A 24 10.53 43.04 9.03
N PHE A 25 11.71 42.53 8.64
CA PHE A 25 11.82 41.31 7.83
C PHE A 25 11.27 40.09 8.58
N GLY A 26 11.59 39.94 9.87
CA GLY A 26 11.09 38.83 10.70
C GLY A 26 9.59 38.86 10.99
N LEU A 27 8.95 40.05 10.95
CA LEU A 27 7.50 40.17 11.08
C LEU A 27 6.75 40.08 9.74
N SER A 28 7.42 40.37 8.61
CA SER A 28 6.78 40.48 7.31
C SER A 28 6.44 39.12 6.64
N ASP A 29 6.86 38.00 7.22
CA ASP A 29 6.55 36.64 6.74
C ASP A 29 5.20 36.08 7.25
N GLN A 30 4.42 36.85 8.01
CA GLN A 30 3.07 36.46 8.39
C GLN A 30 2.04 36.81 7.32
N GLN A 31 2.17 36.17 6.16
CA GLN A 31 1.03 35.99 5.27
C GLN A 31 0.43 34.61 5.60
N PRO A 32 -0.84 34.50 6.06
CA PRO A 32 -1.51 33.22 6.08
C PRO A 32 -1.79 32.85 4.63
N SER A 33 -0.78 32.32 3.94
CA SER A 33 -1.04 31.47 2.79
C SER A 33 -1.90 30.35 3.36
N SER A 34 -3.16 30.34 2.97
CA SER A 34 -4.07 29.24 3.19
C SER A 34 -3.41 28.00 2.58
N SER A 35 -2.61 27.30 3.37
CA SER A 35 -2.07 26.01 3.04
C SER A 35 -3.26 25.07 2.96
N LEU A 36 -3.71 24.81 1.73
CA LEU A 36 -4.73 23.80 1.44
C LEU A 36 -4.26 22.38 1.78
N LEU A 37 -3.02 22.23 2.26
CA LEU A 37 -2.56 21.06 2.98
C LEU A 37 -2.27 21.48 4.42
N SER A 38 -3.27 21.32 5.29
CA SER A 38 -2.98 20.99 6.68
C SER A 38 -2.37 19.59 6.66
N SER A 39 -1.04 19.51 6.74
CA SER A 39 -0.43 18.29 7.27
C SER A 39 -0.92 18.23 8.70
N GLU A 40 -1.96 17.44 8.93
CA GLU A 40 -2.36 17.02 10.25
C GLU A 40 -1.10 16.38 10.85
N SER A 41 -0.38 17.12 11.68
CA SER A 41 0.63 16.54 12.54
C SER A 41 -0.15 15.66 13.49
N ARG A 42 -0.39 14.42 13.05
CA ARG A 42 -1.05 13.37 13.82
C ARG A 42 -0.11 13.05 14.98
N SER A 43 -0.22 13.86 16.02
CA SER A 43 0.32 13.62 17.35
C SER A 43 -0.59 12.71 18.17
N ASP A 44 -1.42 11.93 17.49
CA ASP A 44 -2.09 10.77 18.02
C ASP A 44 -1.42 9.59 17.34
N THR A 45 -0.58 8.85 18.08
CA THR A 45 -0.19 7.49 17.70
C THR A 45 -1.44 6.81 17.21
N SER A 46 -1.53 6.55 15.90
CA SER A 46 -2.77 6.10 15.32
C SER A 46 -3.10 4.76 15.98
N VAL A 47 -4.39 4.49 16.22
CA VAL A 47 -4.82 3.21 16.82
C VAL A 47 -4.22 2.01 16.04
N ALA A 48 -4.00 2.18 14.73
CA ALA A 48 -3.30 1.22 13.88
C ALA A 48 -1.84 0.97 14.29
N ASP A 49 -1.08 2.00 14.69
CA ASP A 49 0.31 1.85 15.13
C ASP A 49 0.40 1.05 16.43
N GLN A 50 -0.55 1.26 17.36
CA GLN A 50 -0.62 0.51 18.62
C GLN A 50 -1.01 -0.96 18.39
N GLU A 51 -1.92 -1.22 17.45
CA GLU A 51 -2.36 -2.57 17.09
C GLU A 51 -1.22 -3.37 16.43
N ILE A 52 -0.46 -2.74 15.53
CA ILE A 52 0.72 -3.35 14.92
C ILE A 52 1.77 -3.69 15.98
N LEU A 53 2.09 -2.75 16.88
CA LEU A 53 3.05 -2.99 17.95
C LEU A 53 2.60 -4.12 18.89
N ARG A 54 1.29 -4.22 19.16
CA ARG A 54 0.71 -5.31 19.96
C ARG A 54 0.89 -6.67 19.28
N VAL A 55 0.55 -6.79 18.00
CA VAL A 55 0.73 -8.04 17.24
C VAL A 55 2.20 -8.43 17.18
N LEU A 56 3.11 -7.48 16.99
CA LEU A 56 4.56 -7.73 16.99
C LEU A 56 5.06 -8.22 18.35
N LEU A 57 4.53 -7.67 19.44
CA LEU A 57 4.87 -8.11 20.79
C LEU A 57 4.34 -9.52 21.08
N ASP A 58 3.12 -9.81 20.63
CA ASP A 58 2.51 -11.14 20.73
C ASP A 58 3.32 -12.17 19.92
N MET A 59 3.71 -11.86 18.68
CA MET A 59 4.56 -12.73 17.85
C MET A 59 5.94 -12.97 18.45
N ARG A 60 6.56 -11.96 19.08
CA ARG A 60 7.84 -12.11 19.80
C ARG A 60 7.75 -13.12 20.95
N SER A 61 6.56 -13.30 21.53
CA SER A 61 6.34 -14.24 22.63
C SER A 61 6.11 -15.68 22.16
N ILE A 62 5.86 -15.91 20.87
CA ILE A 62 5.64 -17.26 20.33
C ILE A 62 6.95 -18.04 20.40
N ARG A 63 6.96 -19.06 21.25
CA ARG A 63 8.02 -20.05 21.31
C ARG A 63 7.47 -21.36 20.78
N LEU A 64 8.08 -21.87 19.70
CA LEU A 64 7.80 -23.22 19.24
C LEU A 64 8.59 -24.20 20.10
N ASP A 65 7.89 -25.10 20.76
CA ASP A 65 8.50 -26.23 21.45
C ASP A 65 8.72 -27.37 20.45
N SER A 66 9.98 -27.70 20.20
CA SER A 66 10.38 -28.79 19.30
C SER A 66 10.34 -30.17 19.97
N SER A 67 10.10 -30.24 21.29
CA SER A 67 10.06 -31.50 22.04
C SER A 67 8.98 -32.47 21.53
N ILE A 68 7.91 -31.94 20.93
CA ILE A 68 6.85 -32.75 20.32
C ILE A 68 7.37 -33.66 19.21
N PHE A 69 8.42 -33.25 18.50
CA PHE A 69 9.03 -34.00 17.40
C PHE A 69 9.96 -35.11 17.90
N GLU A 70 10.40 -35.05 19.15
CA GLU A 70 11.20 -36.11 19.80
C GLU A 70 10.33 -37.23 20.37
N ASN A 71 9.01 -37.03 20.47
CA ASN A 71 8.09 -38.03 20.99
C ASN A 71 8.00 -39.23 20.03
N PRO A 72 8.26 -40.48 20.50
CA PRO A 72 8.11 -41.67 19.67
C PRO A 72 6.71 -41.83 19.03
N ALA A 73 5.66 -41.32 19.68
CA ALA A 73 4.32 -41.29 19.12
C ALA A 73 4.23 -40.42 17.86
N PHE A 74 4.87 -39.23 17.87
CA PHE A 74 4.95 -38.36 16.69
C PHE A 74 5.75 -39.04 15.56
N ALA A 75 6.87 -39.68 15.90
CA ALA A 75 7.69 -40.43 14.93
C ALA A 75 6.96 -41.65 14.32
N SER A 76 5.94 -42.18 15.01
CA SER A 76 5.12 -43.29 14.53
C SER A 76 3.99 -42.89 13.58
N LEU A 77 3.70 -41.59 13.44
CA LEU A 77 2.65 -41.11 12.56
C LEU A 77 3.00 -41.46 11.11
N ARG A 78 2.02 -42.02 10.40
CA ARG A 78 2.12 -42.32 8.98
C ARG A 78 1.20 -41.38 8.22
N ASP A 79 1.69 -40.90 7.09
CA ASP A 79 0.84 -40.21 6.14
C ASP A 79 -0.07 -41.24 5.44
N PHE A 80 -1.37 -40.92 5.37
CA PHE A 80 -2.39 -41.70 4.69
C PHE A 80 -2.95 -40.98 3.46
N GLY A 81 -2.24 -39.96 2.98
CA GLY A 81 -2.53 -39.29 1.72
C GLY A 81 -2.70 -40.31 0.59
N ARG A 82 -3.76 -40.12 -0.19
CA ARG A 82 -3.96 -40.85 -1.45
C ARG A 82 -3.53 -39.96 -2.59
N GLU A 83 -2.93 -40.55 -3.60
CA GLU A 83 -2.67 -39.87 -4.86
C GLU A 83 -4.00 -39.39 -5.45
N ILE A 84 -4.07 -38.09 -5.76
CA ILE A 84 -5.22 -37.51 -6.44
C ILE A 84 -4.99 -37.72 -7.93
N ILE A 85 -5.81 -38.57 -8.54
CA ILE A 85 -5.77 -38.76 -9.99
C ILE A 85 -6.22 -37.46 -10.65
N PRO A 86 -5.44 -36.87 -11.57
CA PRO A 86 -5.83 -35.67 -12.27
C PRO A 86 -7.13 -35.90 -13.04
N GLU A 87 -8.14 -35.08 -12.76
CA GLU A 87 -9.36 -35.07 -13.55
C GLU A 87 -9.15 -34.26 -14.84
N PRO A 88 -9.82 -34.62 -15.95
CA PRO A 88 -9.76 -33.83 -17.17
C PRO A 88 -10.21 -32.40 -16.90
N VAL A 89 -9.39 -31.43 -17.33
CA VAL A 89 -9.78 -30.03 -17.34
C VAL A 89 -11.05 -29.86 -18.18
N GLY A 90 -12.03 -29.14 -17.62
CA GLY A 90 -13.29 -28.85 -18.30
C GLY A 90 -13.12 -28.04 -19.59
N ARG A 91 -14.22 -27.78 -20.29
CA ARG A 91 -14.23 -26.91 -21.47
C ARG A 91 -13.64 -25.54 -21.10
N THR A 92 -12.80 -24.98 -21.97
CA THR A 92 -12.23 -23.62 -21.81
C THR A 92 -13.29 -22.58 -21.48
N ASN A 93 -14.49 -22.71 -22.05
CA ASN A 93 -15.66 -21.96 -21.66
C ASN A 93 -16.79 -22.94 -21.27
N PRO A 94 -17.16 -23.05 -19.99
CA PRO A 94 -18.19 -23.98 -19.54
C PRO A 94 -19.60 -23.60 -20.03
N PHE A 95 -19.79 -22.37 -20.51
CA PHE A 95 -21.08 -21.84 -20.98
C PHE A 95 -21.20 -21.75 -22.50
N ALA A 96 -20.17 -22.10 -23.27
CA ALA A 96 -20.27 -22.05 -24.74
C ALA A 96 -21.41 -22.98 -25.22
N PRO A 97 -22.29 -22.55 -26.15
CA PRO A 97 -23.34 -23.39 -26.69
C PRO A 97 -22.79 -24.73 -27.19
N VAL A 98 -23.54 -25.82 -27.01
CA VAL A 98 -23.21 -27.11 -27.62
C VAL A 98 -23.56 -26.98 -29.10
N ASP A 99 -22.60 -27.25 -29.98
CA ASP A 99 -22.83 -27.26 -31.43
C ASP A 99 -23.90 -28.30 -31.75
N ARG A 100 -25.15 -27.85 -31.87
CA ARG A 100 -26.22 -28.65 -32.46
C ARG A 100 -25.88 -28.72 -33.93
N GLN A 101 -25.24 -29.80 -34.36
CA GLN A 101 -25.09 -30.14 -35.76
C GLN A 101 -26.47 -30.06 -36.40
N SER A 102 -26.70 -28.97 -37.13
CA SER A 102 -27.86 -28.85 -37.99
C SER A 102 -27.63 -29.85 -39.11
N PRO A 103 -28.57 -30.77 -39.39
CA PRO A 103 -28.38 -31.75 -40.44
C PRO A 103 -28.16 -30.98 -41.74
N SER A 104 -26.95 -31.11 -42.30
CA SER A 104 -26.63 -30.62 -43.63
C SER A 104 -27.57 -31.32 -44.60
N VAL A 105 -28.59 -30.59 -45.06
CA VAL A 105 -29.47 -31.06 -46.13
C VAL A 105 -28.62 -31.15 -47.40
N ASN A 106 -28.14 -32.35 -47.68
CA ASN A 106 -27.68 -32.74 -48.99
C ASN A 106 -28.89 -32.81 -49.92
N GLY A 107 -28.93 -31.97 -50.96
CA GLY A 107 -29.84 -32.18 -52.08
C GLY A 107 -30.22 -30.91 -52.83
N ALA A 108 -29.65 -30.73 -54.03
CA ALA A 108 -30.38 -30.40 -55.26
C ALA A 108 -29.45 -29.75 -56.31
N THR A 109 -28.60 -30.56 -56.94
CA THR A 109 -28.12 -30.29 -58.32
C THR A 109 -27.95 -31.62 -59.03
N ASP A 110 -29.05 -32.28 -59.35
CA ASP A 110 -29.06 -33.19 -60.50
C ASP A 110 -30.49 -33.35 -61.04
N ALA A 111 -30.58 -33.49 -62.36
CA ALA A 111 -31.78 -33.53 -63.22
C ALA A 111 -32.41 -32.19 -63.62
N VAL A 112 -32.15 -31.75 -64.86
CA VAL A 112 -33.11 -31.76 -66.00
C VAL A 112 -32.42 -31.10 -67.20
N GLN A 113 -31.90 -31.90 -68.15
CA GLN A 113 -31.94 -31.54 -69.57
C GLN A 113 -31.81 -32.80 -70.46
N SER A 114 -32.96 -33.33 -70.86
CA SER A 114 -33.14 -34.14 -72.07
C SER A 114 -34.58 -33.94 -72.56
N GLN A 115 -34.72 -33.11 -73.61
CA GLN A 115 -35.65 -33.25 -74.75
C GLN A 115 -35.39 -32.11 -75.73
#